data_AF-A0A7W0J9M8-F1
#
_entry.id   AF-A0A7W0J9M8-F1
#
_cell.length_a   1.000
_cell.length_b   1.000
_cell.length_c   1.000
_cell.angle_alpha   90.00
_cell.angle_beta   90.00
_cell.angle_gamma   90.00
#
_symmetry.space_group_name_H-M   'P 1'
#
loop_
_entity.id
_entity.type
_entity.pdbx_description
1 polymer ?
#
loop_
_entity_poly.entity_id
_entity_poly.type
_entity_poly.pdbx_seq_one_letter_code
_entity_poly.pdbx_strand_id
1 'polypeptide(L)'
;MRIVVASGKGGTGKTTIATSLALSLVVNGEVHYVDCDVEAPNGHIFLKPQITHQSNAVIRIPVINKDACSLCGRCVEVCQFHALAKIGKMIMTFPQLCHGCGSCTVNCPESAIEELANPIGVIESGVTAHGLNFSQGRLNISEPMSTPVIRQLK
;
A
#
# COMPACT_ATOMS: atom_id res chain seq x y z
N MET A 1 -0.96 22.69 -7.94
CA MET A 1 0.40 22.69 -7.33
C MET A 1 0.54 21.44 -6.45
N ARG A 2 1.73 20.85 -6.31
CA ARG A 2 1.98 19.73 -5.38
C ARG A 2 3.09 20.12 -4.42
N ILE A 3 2.83 20.03 -3.12
CA ILE A 3 3.80 20.33 -2.06
C ILE A 3 4.07 19.04 -1.30
N VAL A 4 5.34 18.68 -1.15
CA VAL A 4 5.76 17.52 -0.37
C VAL A 4 6.45 18.00 0.90
N VAL A 5 5.93 17.58 2.06
CA VAL A 5 6.55 17.83 3.36
C VAL A 5 7.29 16.56 3.79
N ALA A 6 8.60 16.55 3.59
CA ALA A 6 9.48 15.44 3.96
C ALA A 6 10.49 15.88 5.04
N SER A 7 10.91 14.94 5.89
CA SER A 7 11.89 15.16 6.96
C SER A 7 12.41 13.82 7.50
N GLY A 8 13.45 13.86 8.33
CA GLY A 8 14.03 12.69 8.98
C GLY A 8 13.17 12.05 10.07
N LYS A 9 13.76 11.05 10.75
CA LYS A 9 13.17 10.35 11.90
C LYS A 9 13.26 11.20 13.18
N GLY A 10 12.49 10.85 14.22
CA GLY A 10 12.67 11.42 15.57
C GLY A 10 11.84 12.68 15.88
N GLY A 11 10.57 12.73 15.49
CA GLY A 11 9.66 13.78 15.98
C GLY A 11 9.90 15.18 15.39
N THR A 12 10.30 15.26 14.12
CA THR A 12 10.67 16.52 13.45
C THR A 12 9.50 17.47 13.12
N GLY A 13 8.28 17.21 13.64
CA GLY A 13 7.12 18.08 13.45
C GLY A 13 6.51 18.08 12.04
N LYS A 14 6.81 17.07 11.19
CA LYS A 14 6.27 16.97 9.81
C LYS A 14 4.76 17.15 9.74
N THR A 15 4.04 16.36 10.52
CA THR A 15 2.57 16.37 10.55
C THR A 15 2.07 17.75 10.98
N THR A 16 2.65 18.35 12.02
CA THR A 16 2.28 19.67 12.50
C THR A 16 2.42 20.74 11.42
N ILE A 17 3.55 20.77 10.71
CA ILE A 17 3.78 21.73 9.62
C ILE A 17 2.85 21.46 8.44
N ALA A 18 2.68 20.19 8.04
CA ALA A 18 1.85 19.82 6.91
C ALA A 18 0.37 20.18 7.14
N THR A 19 -0.17 19.91 8.33
CA THR A 19 -1.57 20.23 8.65
C THR A 19 -1.77 21.74 8.80
N SER A 20 -0.83 22.46 9.44
CA SER A 20 -0.90 23.92 9.58
C SER A 20 -0.83 24.62 8.23
N LEU A 21 0.04 24.16 7.33
CA LEU A 21 0.15 24.68 5.97
C LEU A 21 -1.16 24.44 5.20
N ALA A 22 -1.72 23.24 5.28
CA ALA A 22 -2.95 22.90 4.57
C ALA A 22 -4.15 23.76 5.05
N LEU A 23 -4.29 23.96 6.37
CA LEU A 23 -5.30 24.87 6.96
C LEU A 23 -5.09 26.33 6.56
N SER A 24 -3.84 26.78 6.41
CA SER A 24 -3.54 28.15 5.99
C SER A 24 -3.87 28.40 4.51
N LEU A 25 -3.84 27.34 3.68
CA LEU A 25 -4.09 27.43 2.25
C LEU A 25 -5.57 27.28 1.88
N VAL A 26 -6.37 26.58 2.69
CA VAL A 26 -7.78 26.28 2.36
C VAL A 26 -8.65 27.53 2.21
N VAL A 27 -8.29 28.63 2.86
CA VAL A 27 -9.00 29.92 2.74
C VAL A 27 -8.84 30.56 1.36
N ASN A 28 -7.83 30.14 0.58
CA ASN A 28 -7.48 30.71 -0.73
C ASN A 28 -7.76 29.75 -1.90
N GLY A 29 -8.36 28.58 -1.64
CA GLY A 29 -8.70 27.63 -2.68
C GLY A 29 -8.80 26.19 -2.20
N GLU A 30 -9.04 25.29 -3.16
CA GLU A 30 -9.15 23.87 -2.90
C GLU A 30 -7.79 23.27 -2.46
N VAL A 31 -7.80 22.57 -1.32
CA VAL A 31 -6.64 21.89 -0.76
C VAL A 31 -6.97 20.44 -0.50
N HIS A 32 -6.09 19.55 -0.95
CA HIS A 32 -6.14 18.12 -0.65
C HIS A 32 -4.93 17.74 0.18
N TYR A 33 -5.16 17.34 1.42
CA TYR A 33 -4.15 16.78 2.31
C TYR A 33 -4.09 15.27 2.14
N VAL A 34 -2.90 14.74 1.90
CA VAL A 34 -2.64 13.30 1.77
C VAL A 34 -1.60 12.89 2.81
N ASP A 35 -1.98 12.03 3.76
CA ASP A 35 -1.06 11.46 4.74
C ASP A 35 -0.37 10.23 4.17
N CYS A 36 0.88 10.41 3.74
CA CYS A 36 1.71 9.34 3.19
C CYS A 36 2.51 8.59 4.28
N ASP A 37 2.43 9.00 5.56
CA ASP A 37 3.02 8.24 6.67
C ASP A 37 2.07 7.11 7.09
N VAL A 38 1.99 6.09 6.24
CA VAL A 38 0.97 5.03 6.38
C VAL A 38 1.23 4.06 7.53
N GLU A 39 2.44 4.06 8.09
CA GLU A 39 2.80 3.22 9.25
C GLU A 39 2.23 3.79 10.55
N ALA A 40 2.18 5.12 10.67
CA ALA A 40 1.63 5.82 11.82
C ALA A 40 0.99 7.16 11.41
N PRO A 41 -0.11 7.14 10.63
CA PRO A 41 -0.71 8.36 10.10
C PRO A 41 -1.32 9.18 11.25
N ASN A 42 -1.02 10.48 11.31
CA ASN A 42 -1.41 11.35 12.41
C ASN A 42 -2.17 12.61 11.95
N GLY A 43 -2.27 12.88 10.64
CA GLY A 43 -2.93 14.07 10.12
C GLY A 43 -4.39 14.21 10.58
N HIS A 44 -5.11 13.09 10.68
CA HIS A 44 -6.51 13.07 11.12
C HIS A 44 -6.71 13.59 12.55
N ILE A 45 -5.70 13.50 13.43
CA ILE A 45 -5.77 14.00 14.81
C ILE A 45 -5.94 15.52 14.83
N PHE A 46 -5.25 16.22 13.92
CA PHE A 46 -5.30 17.68 13.81
C PHE A 46 -6.48 18.14 12.96
N LEU A 47 -6.70 17.48 11.82
CA LEU A 47 -7.65 17.92 10.80
C LEU A 47 -9.08 17.45 11.05
N LYS A 48 -9.27 16.43 11.90
CA LYS A 48 -10.58 15.86 12.29
C LYS A 48 -11.54 15.67 11.09
N PRO A 49 -11.11 14.97 10.02
CA PRO A 49 -11.95 14.73 8.87
C PRO A 49 -13.13 13.83 9.22
N GLN A 50 -14.28 14.08 8.60
CA GLN A 50 -15.35 13.09 8.52
C GLN A 50 -14.99 12.12 7.39
N ILE A 51 -14.60 10.90 7.75
CA ILE A 51 -14.30 9.85 6.76
C ILE A 51 -15.60 9.37 6.14
N THR A 52 -15.69 9.47 4.81
CA THR A 52 -16.88 9.08 4.02
C THR A 52 -16.63 7.87 3.15
N HIS A 53 -15.37 7.54 2.87
CA HIS A 53 -15.00 6.40 2.06
C HIS A 53 -13.82 5.65 2.68
N GLN A 54 -13.90 4.33 2.61
CA GLN A 54 -12.84 3.42 3.04
C GLN A 54 -12.75 2.26 2.04
N SER A 55 -11.54 1.89 1.67
CA SER A 55 -11.26 0.71 0.84
C SER A 55 -10.01 -0.01 1.34
N ASN A 56 -9.86 -1.28 0.95
CA ASN A 56 -8.65 -2.05 1.26
C ASN A 56 -7.50 -1.59 0.37
N ALA A 57 -6.33 -1.35 0.98
CA ALA A 57 -5.07 -1.32 0.25
C ALA A 57 -4.62 -2.77 0.03
N VAL A 58 -4.37 -3.17 -1.21
CA VAL A 58 -4.07 -4.57 -1.54
C VAL A 58 -2.77 -4.70 -2.33
N ILE A 59 -2.08 -5.82 -2.16
CA ILE A 59 -1.11 -6.31 -3.14
C ILE A 59 -1.68 -7.54 -3.84
N ARG A 60 -1.23 -7.81 -5.07
CA ARG A 60 -1.61 -9.00 -5.82
C ARG A 60 -0.60 -10.11 -5.52
N ILE A 61 -1.03 -11.19 -4.87
CA ILE A 61 -0.15 -12.32 -4.52
C ILE A 61 -0.46 -13.56 -5.38
N PRO A 62 0.56 -14.34 -5.76
CA PRO A 62 0.36 -15.52 -6.59
C PRO A 62 -0.23 -16.69 -5.79
N VAL A 63 -1.26 -17.30 -6.36
CA VAL A 63 -1.87 -18.56 -5.93
C VAL A 63 -1.65 -19.61 -7.02
N ILE A 64 -1.05 -20.72 -6.63
CA ILE A 64 -0.66 -21.78 -7.55
C ILE A 64 -1.79 -22.80 -7.71
N ASN A 65 -2.28 -22.99 -8.93
CA ASN A 65 -3.17 -24.09 -9.26
C ASN A 65 -2.36 -25.40 -9.31
N LYS A 66 -2.62 -26.29 -8.35
CA LYS A 66 -1.89 -27.56 -8.21
C LYS A 66 -2.15 -28.53 -9.35
N ASP A 67 -3.32 -28.48 -9.97
CA ASP A 67 -3.71 -29.42 -11.02
C ASP A 67 -3.07 -29.05 -12.37
N ALA A 68 -2.82 -27.76 -12.60
CA ALA A 68 -2.13 -27.27 -13.79
C ALA A 68 -0.61 -27.17 -13.63
N CYS A 69 -0.09 -27.08 -12.40
CA CYS A 69 1.34 -26.82 -12.16
C CYS A 69 2.21 -28.05 -12.43
N SER A 70 3.10 -27.95 -13.42
CA SER A 70 4.11 -28.98 -13.72
C SER A 70 5.32 -29.01 -12.75
N LEU A 71 5.33 -28.15 -11.71
CA LEU A 71 6.44 -27.99 -10.76
C LEU A 71 7.80 -27.67 -11.41
N CYS A 72 7.80 -27.05 -12.60
CA CYS A 72 9.01 -26.71 -13.34
C CYS A 72 9.95 -25.75 -12.58
N GLY A 73 9.44 -24.95 -11.65
CA GLY A 73 10.23 -24.08 -10.78
C GLY A 73 10.59 -22.71 -11.35
N ARG A 74 10.24 -22.41 -12.62
CA ARG A 74 10.55 -21.11 -13.25
C ARG A 74 10.03 -19.91 -12.45
N CYS A 75 8.86 -20.02 -11.82
CA CYS A 75 8.30 -18.96 -10.97
C CYS A 75 9.16 -18.66 -9.73
N VAL A 76 9.88 -19.66 -9.21
CA VAL A 76 10.86 -19.51 -8.10
C VAL A 76 12.13 -18.83 -8.62
N GLU A 77 12.64 -19.25 -9.77
CA GLU A 77 13.86 -18.70 -10.39
C GLU A 77 13.75 -17.20 -10.72
N VAL A 78 12.61 -16.78 -11.28
CA VAL A 78 12.41 -15.36 -11.65
C VAL A 78 12.04 -14.46 -10.46
N CYS A 79 11.78 -15.03 -9.28
CA CYS A 79 11.37 -14.27 -8.11
C CYS A 79 12.55 -13.61 -7.41
N GLN A 80 12.82 -12.34 -7.75
CA GLN A 80 13.88 -11.53 -7.14
C GLN A 80 13.71 -11.31 -5.62
N PHE A 81 12.51 -11.53 -5.10
CA PHE A 81 12.19 -11.33 -3.68
C PHE A 81 12.14 -12.64 -2.88
N HIS A 82 12.40 -13.78 -3.53
CA HIS A 82 12.35 -15.10 -2.90
C HIS A 82 11.01 -15.39 -2.19
N ALA A 83 9.92 -14.82 -2.71
CA ALA A 83 8.57 -15.01 -2.19
C ALA A 83 7.94 -16.36 -2.58
N LEU A 84 8.64 -17.17 -3.37
CA LEU A 84 8.20 -18.50 -3.81
C LEU A 84 9.31 -19.50 -3.54
N ALA A 85 8.97 -20.68 -3.03
CA ALA A 85 9.90 -21.79 -2.85
C ALA A 85 9.29 -23.10 -3.34
N LYS A 86 10.13 -23.94 -3.96
CA LYS A 86 9.76 -25.32 -4.30
C LYS A 86 10.08 -26.23 -3.10
N ILE A 87 9.04 -26.77 -2.47
CA ILE A 87 9.16 -27.65 -1.30
C ILE A 87 8.53 -29.00 -1.66
N GLY A 88 9.38 -30.01 -1.87
CA GLY A 88 8.94 -31.34 -2.29
C GLY A 88 8.12 -31.28 -3.59
N LYS A 89 6.82 -31.56 -3.49
CA LYS A 89 5.87 -31.60 -4.61
C LYS A 89 4.93 -30.38 -4.68
N MET A 90 5.34 -29.24 -4.12
CA MET A 90 4.55 -28.01 -4.23
C MET A 90 5.44 -26.77 -4.39
N ILE A 91 4.85 -25.73 -4.98
CA ILE A 91 5.37 -24.36 -4.92
C ILE A 91 4.62 -23.65 -3.80
N MET A 92 5.36 -23.13 -2.81
CA MET A 92 4.83 -22.40 -1.68
C MET A 92 5.06 -20.90 -1.87
N THR A 93 4.02 -20.09 -1.67
CA THR A 93 4.09 -18.62 -1.66
C THR A 93 4.29 -18.13 -0.22
N PHE A 94 5.18 -17.16 -0.02
CA PHE A 94 5.35 -16.38 1.21
C PHE A 94 4.79 -14.97 0.98
N PRO A 95 3.52 -14.69 1.34
CA PRO A 95 2.86 -13.43 1.02
C PRO A 95 3.61 -12.18 1.51
N GLN A 96 4.23 -12.27 2.68
CA GLN A 96 4.95 -11.15 3.31
C GLN A 96 6.21 -10.74 2.53
N LEU A 97 6.79 -11.65 1.75
CA LEU A 97 7.94 -11.36 0.89
C LEU A 97 7.51 -10.96 -0.53
N CYS A 98 6.22 -11.04 -0.86
CA CYS A 98 5.73 -10.80 -2.21
C CYS A 98 5.52 -9.30 -2.45
N HIS A 99 6.23 -8.74 -3.44
CA HIS A 99 6.05 -7.34 -3.85
C HIS A 99 4.91 -7.15 -4.87
N GLY A 100 4.18 -8.21 -5.22
CA GLY A 100 3.09 -8.17 -6.20
C GLY A 100 3.50 -7.69 -7.60
N CYS A 101 4.70 -8.05 -8.05
CA CYS A 101 5.23 -7.61 -9.35
C CYS A 101 4.73 -8.44 -10.56
N GLY A 102 4.05 -9.57 -10.32
CA GLY A 102 3.50 -10.45 -11.37
C GLY A 102 4.51 -11.22 -12.22
N SER A 103 5.82 -11.11 -11.95
CA SER A 103 6.87 -11.81 -12.73
C SER A 103 6.66 -13.33 -12.79
N CYS A 104 6.25 -13.93 -11.67
CA CYS A 104 5.99 -15.37 -11.60
C CYS A 104 4.86 -15.82 -12.53
N THR A 105 3.77 -15.06 -12.60
CA THR A 105 2.61 -15.30 -13.47
C THR A 105 3.00 -15.21 -14.94
N VAL A 106 3.67 -14.10 -15.32
CA VAL A 106 4.10 -13.85 -16.70
C VAL A 106 5.04 -14.93 -17.22
N ASN A 107 5.89 -15.48 -16.35
CA ASN A 107 6.88 -16.48 -16.73
C ASN A 107 6.41 -17.93 -16.52
N CYS A 108 5.17 -18.17 -16.08
CA CYS A 108 4.66 -19.53 -15.89
C CYS A 108 4.30 -20.17 -17.24
N PRO A 109 5.01 -21.22 -17.69
CA PRO A 109 4.73 -21.84 -19.00
C PRO A 109 3.38 -22.56 -19.03
N GLU A 110 2.88 -23.02 -17.87
CA GLU A 110 1.60 -23.74 -17.74
C GLU A 110 0.41 -22.81 -17.51
N SER A 111 0.64 -21.49 -17.39
CA SER A 111 -0.38 -20.52 -16.94
C SER A 111 -1.08 -20.94 -15.63
N ALA A 112 -0.36 -21.63 -14.73
CA ALA A 112 -0.90 -22.22 -13.52
C ALA A 112 -0.95 -21.27 -12.30
N ILE A 113 -0.77 -19.96 -12.51
CA ILE A 113 -0.68 -18.97 -11.43
C ILE A 113 -1.76 -17.91 -11.63
N GLU A 114 -2.57 -17.71 -10.59
CA GLU A 114 -3.54 -16.61 -10.50
C GLU A 114 -3.09 -15.60 -9.44
N GLU A 115 -3.40 -14.32 -9.64
CA GLU A 115 -3.06 -13.25 -8.71
C GLU A 115 -4.26 -12.74 -7.91
N LEU A 116 -4.33 -13.13 -6.64
CA LEU A 116 -5.42 -12.73 -5.75
C LEU A 116 -5.06 -11.47 -4.95
N ALA A 117 -6.08 -10.66 -4.64
CA ALA A 117 -5.90 -9.50 -3.80
C ALA A 117 -5.64 -9.91 -2.34
N ASN A 118 -4.53 -9.44 -1.78
CA ASN A 118 -4.17 -9.60 -0.38
C ASN A 118 -4.22 -8.24 0.31
N PRO A 119 -5.19 -8.00 1.20
CA PRO A 119 -5.28 -6.76 1.97
C PRO A 119 -4.07 -6.59 2.91
N ILE A 120 -3.40 -5.45 2.79
CA ILE A 120 -2.23 -5.07 3.60
C ILE A 120 -2.47 -3.79 4.40
N GLY A 121 -3.66 -3.21 4.30
CA GLY A 121 -4.01 -1.95 4.94
C GLY A 121 -5.33 -1.42 4.44
N VAL A 122 -5.61 -0.18 4.80
CA VAL A 122 -6.80 0.57 4.37
C VAL A 122 -6.41 1.93 3.82
N ILE A 123 -7.26 2.44 2.94
CA ILE A 123 -7.23 3.80 2.43
C ILE A 123 -8.53 4.45 2.84
N GLU A 124 -8.43 5.60 3.49
CA GLU A 124 -9.55 6.36 4.02
C GLU A 124 -9.54 7.74 3.38
N SER A 125 -10.71 8.22 2.95
CA SER A 125 -10.88 9.57 2.44
C SER A 125 -12.16 10.22 2.96
N GLY A 126 -12.14 11.55 2.98
CA GLY A 126 -13.22 12.33 3.54
C GLY A 126 -12.94 13.82 3.44
N VAL A 127 -13.70 14.60 4.19
CA VAL A 127 -13.62 16.07 4.18
C VAL A 127 -13.59 16.58 5.62
N THR A 128 -12.81 17.62 5.88
CA THR A 128 -12.78 18.29 7.18
C THR A 128 -13.91 19.30 7.32
N ALA A 129 -14.21 19.74 8.54
CA ALA A 129 -15.15 20.82 8.80
C ALA A 129 -14.78 22.16 8.10
N HIS A 130 -13.51 22.32 7.70
CA HIS A 130 -13.01 23.50 7.00
C HIS A 130 -13.04 23.36 5.46
N GLY A 131 -13.69 22.32 4.93
CA GLY A 131 -13.80 22.10 3.48
C GLY A 131 -12.53 21.54 2.82
N LEU A 132 -11.58 21.04 3.62
CA LEU A 132 -10.34 20.47 3.11
C LEU A 132 -10.56 18.98 2.75
N ASN A 133 -10.17 18.59 1.54
CA ASN A 133 -10.17 17.18 1.12
C ASN A 133 -9.06 16.43 1.86
N PHE A 134 -9.39 15.28 2.43
CA PHE A 134 -8.47 14.49 3.25
C PHE A 134 -8.36 13.07 2.72
N SER A 135 -7.13 12.55 2.69
CA SER A 135 -6.87 11.13 2.44
C SER A 135 -5.71 10.63 3.29
N GLN A 136 -5.81 9.40 3.79
CA GLN A 136 -4.72 8.73 4.49
C GLN A 136 -4.68 7.26 4.14
N GLY A 137 -3.47 6.69 4.17
CA GLY A 137 -3.29 5.24 4.16
C GLY A 137 -2.96 4.78 5.57
N ARG A 138 -3.40 3.57 5.93
CA ARG A 138 -3.03 2.91 7.17
C ARG A 138 -2.61 1.49 6.86
N LEU A 139 -1.36 1.17 7.15
CA LEU A 139 -0.79 -0.14 6.97
C LEU A 139 -1.30 -1.08 8.09
N ASN A 140 -1.57 -2.34 7.76
CA ASN A 140 -1.87 -3.35 8.77
C ASN A 140 -0.62 -3.62 9.63
N ILE A 141 -0.84 -3.96 10.90
CA ILE A 141 0.24 -4.35 11.80
C ILE A 141 0.97 -5.57 11.22
N SER A 142 2.30 -5.57 11.33
CA SER A 142 3.19 -6.63 10.84
C SER A 142 3.36 -6.72 9.32
N GLU A 143 2.76 -5.81 8.53
CA GLU A 143 3.08 -5.72 7.11
C GLU A 143 4.46 -5.05 6.90
N PRO A 144 5.34 -5.63 6.06
CA PRO A 144 6.72 -5.16 5.94
C PRO A 144 6.89 -3.99 4.95
N MET A 145 5.86 -3.67 4.16
CA MET A 145 5.98 -2.73 3.04
C MET A 145 4.87 -1.68 3.04
N SER A 146 5.25 -0.43 3.28
CA SER A 146 4.37 0.74 3.21
C SER A 146 4.13 1.24 1.77
N THR A 147 5.13 1.10 0.89
CA THR A 147 5.09 1.62 -0.49
C THR A 147 3.84 1.24 -1.29
N PRO A 148 3.33 -0.01 -1.24
CA PRO A 148 2.12 -0.35 -1.99
C PRO A 148 0.87 0.39 -1.51
N VAL A 149 0.74 0.67 -0.20
CA VAL A 149 -0.36 1.50 0.33
C VAL A 149 -0.21 2.94 -0.15
N ILE A 150 1.01 3.50 -0.05
CA ILE A 150 1.30 4.87 -0.50
C ILE A 150 0.99 5.06 -1.99
N ARG A 151 1.30 4.08 -2.85
CA ARG A 151 0.99 4.13 -4.29
C ARG A 151 -0.51 4.09 -4.61
N GLN A 152 -1.31 3.52 -3.72
CA GLN A 152 -2.75 3.41 -3.88
C GLN A 152 -3.48 4.65 -3.34
N LEU A 153 -2.83 5.49 -2.52
CA LEU A 153 -3.32 6.83 -2.21
C LEU A 153 -3.31 7.68 -3.48
N LYS A 154 -4.50 8.03 -3.97
CA LYS A 154 -4.71 8.86 -5.16
C LYS A 154 -5.73 9.94 -4.85
#